data_AF-A0A2E5C179-F1
#
_entry.id   AF-A0A2E5C179-F1
#
_cell.length_a   1.000
_cell.length_b   1.000
_cell.length_c   1.000
_cell.angle_alpha   90.00
_cell.angle_beta   90.00
_cell.angle_gamma   90.00
#
_symmetry.space_group_name_H-M   'P 1'
#
loop_
_entity.id
_entity.type
_entity.pdbx_description
1 polymer ?
#
loop_
_entity_poly.entity_id
_entity_poly.type
_entity_poly.pdbx_seq_one_letter_code
_entity_poly.pdbx_strand_id
1 'polypeptide(L)' 'MMQGRVVEIMNYNQEKFGVIGSGAWGTAIARHLSIKGYPVRLWSYETSTAESIKINHLNNFF' A
#
# COMPACT_ATOMS: atom_id res chain seq x y z
N MET A 1 -17.37 -33.46 25.27
CA MET A 1 -16.82 -33.13 23.94
C MET A 1 -16.71 -31.61 23.87
N MET A 2 -15.51 -31.03 23.98
CA MET A 2 -15.26 -29.59 23.81
C MET A 2 -14.43 -29.43 22.53
N GLN A 3 -15.02 -28.82 21.50
CA GLN A 3 -14.30 -28.44 20.28
C GLN A 3 -13.27 -27.37 20.65
N GLY A 4 -12.00 -27.67 20.35
CA GLY A 4 -10.89 -26.74 20.56
C GLY A 4 -11.14 -25.43 19.81
N ARG A 5 -10.91 -24.31 20.49
CA ARG A 5 -10.92 -22.99 19.87
C ARG A 5 -9.70 -22.92 18.96
N VAL A 6 -9.92 -22.85 17.64
CA VAL A 6 -8.86 -22.57 16.67
C VAL A 6 -8.30 -21.19 17.00
N VAL A 7 -7.04 -21.12 17.43
CA VAL A 7 -6.30 -19.87 17.50
C VAL A 7 -5.55 -19.76 16.19
N GLU A 8 -6.03 -18.91 15.29
CA GLU A 8 -5.29 -18.54 14.09
C GLU A 8 -4.11 -17.66 14.52
N ILE A 9 -2.93 -18.26 14.72
CA ILE A 9 -1.68 -17.49 14.82
C ILE A 9 -1.33 -17.11 13.39
N MET A 10 -1.94 -16.03 12.88
CA MET A 10 -1.70 -15.52 11.53
C MET A 10 -0.24 -15.11 11.39
N ASN A 11 0.58 -16.00 10.84
CA ASN A 11 1.97 -15.74 10.50
C ASN A 11 2.03 -15.33 9.02
N TYR A 12 1.58 -14.11 8.71
CA TYR A 12 1.73 -13.56 7.37
C TYR A 12 3.03 -12.78 7.30
N ASN A 13 4.01 -13.33 6.58
CA ASN A 13 4.99 -12.48 5.93
C ASN A 13 4.23 -11.71 4.84
N GLN A 14 3.60 -10.58 5.20
CA GLN A 14 2.76 -9.83 4.27
C GLN A 14 3.60 -9.49 3.04
N GLU A 15 3.17 -9.97 1.87
CA GLU A 15 3.79 -9.70 0.58
C GLU A 15 3.94 -8.18 0.42
N LYS A 16 5.18 -7.71 0.27
CA LYS A 16 5.51 -6.29 0.20
C LYS A 16 5.68 -5.90 -1.26
N PHE A 17 5.01 -4.83 -1.67
CA PHE A 17 5.07 -4.33 -3.04
C PHE A 17 5.85 -3.02 -3.11
N GLY A 18 6.66 -2.88 -4.16
CA GLY A 18 7.28 -1.62 -4.56
C GLY A 18 6.67 -1.14 -5.86
N VAL A 19 6.22 0.12 -5.91
CA VAL A 19 5.77 0.78 -7.14
C VAL A 19 6.74 1.91 -7.44
N ILE A 20 7.42 1.83 -8.59
CA ILE A 20 8.36 2.85 -9.06
C ILE A 20 7.61 3.77 -10.02
N GLY A 21 7.47 5.04 -9.63
CA GLY A 21 6.74 6.05 -10.38
C GLY A 21 5.38 6.33 -9.74
N SER A 22 5.12 7.59 -9.44
CA SER A 22 3.90 8.06 -8.78
C SER A 22 3.05 8.95 -9.68
N GLY A 23 3.00 8.67 -10.98
CA GLY A 23 1.98 9.24 -11.87
C GLY A 23 0.62 8.56 -11.63
N ALA A 24 -0.39 8.92 -12.43
CA ALA A 24 -1.76 8.42 -12.27
C ALA A 24 -1.85 6.88 -12.09
N TRP A 25 -1.17 6.11 -12.94
CA TRP A 25 -1.17 4.64 -12.87
C TRP A 25 -0.42 4.09 -11.64
N GLY A 26 0.74 4.67 -11.31
CA GLY A 26 1.51 4.24 -10.15
C GLY A 26 0.75 4.46 -8.84
N THR A 27 0.11 5.63 -8.70
CA THR A 27 -0.78 5.91 -7.57
C THR A 27 -2.00 4.99 -7.55
N ALA A 28 -2.63 4.71 -8.71
CA ALA A 28 -3.79 3.82 -8.79
C ALA A 28 -3.44 2.38 -8.36
N ILE A 29 -2.31 1.84 -8.82
CA ILE A 29 -1.82 0.50 -8.45
C ILE A 29 -1.47 0.46 -6.96
N ALA A 30 -0.72 1.45 -6.46
CA ALA A 30 -0.35 1.51 -5.05
C ALA A 30 -1.59 1.58 -4.14
N ARG A 31 -2.60 2.38 -4.52
CA ARG A 31 -3.88 2.46 -3.81
C ARG A 31 -4.64 1.14 -3.86
N HIS A 32 -4.71 0.49 -5.02
CA HIS A 32 -5.40 -0.79 -5.17
C HIS A 32 -4.81 -1.86 -4.25
N LEU A 33 -3.47 -2.00 -4.25
CA LEU A 33 -2.76 -2.95 -3.39
C LEU A 33 -2.93 -2.60 -1.90
N SER A 34 -2.87 -1.32 -1.54
CA SER A 34 -3.08 -0.87 -0.16
C SER A 34 -4.50 -1.18 0.35
N ILE A 35 -5.53 -0.99 -0.48
CA ILE A 35 -6.94 -1.33 -0.13
C ILE A 35 -7.10 -2.84 0.12
N LYS A 36 -6.31 -3.68 -0.54
CA LYS A 36 -6.29 -5.13 -0.33
C LYS A 36 -5.53 -5.57 0.93
N GLY A 37 -4.92 -4.63 1.65
CA GLY A 37 -4.22 -4.88 2.91
C GLY A 37 -2.74 -5.22 2.75
N TYR A 38 -2.17 -5.05 1.55
CA TYR A 38 -0.74 -5.27 1.33
C TYR A 38 0.09 -4.04 1.70
N PRO A 39 1.27 -4.22 2.32
CA PRO A 39 2.25 -3.15 2.48
C PRO A 39 2.80 -2.69 1.13
N VAL A 40 2.71 -1.39 0.84
CA VAL A 40 3.21 -0.81 -0.42
C VAL A 40 4.19 0.32 -0.14
N ARG A 41 5.33 0.32 -0.82
CA ARG A 41 6.21 1.49 -0.95
C ARG A 41 6.04 2.08 -2.35
N LEU A 42 5.58 3.33 -2.39
CA LEU A 42 5.48 4.11 -3.61
C LEU A 42 6.68 5.06 -3.71
N TRP A 43 7.48 4.93 -4.77
CA TRP A 43 8.56 5.85 -5.08
C TRP A 43 8.08 6.88 -6.10
N SER A 44 8.48 8.13 -5.88
CA SER A 44 8.22 9.27 -6.75
C SER A 44 9.54 9.93 -7.10
N TYR A 45 9.69 10.37 -8.35
CA TYR A 45 10.85 11.14 -8.77
C TYR A 45 10.74 12.58 -8.25
N GLU A 46 9.55 13.17 -8.32
CA GLU A 46 9.27 14.54 -7.92
C GLU A 46 8.92 14.64 -6.43
N THR A 47 9.69 15.43 -5.68
CA THR A 47 9.45 15.64 -4.24
C THR A 47 8.06 16.19 -3.94
N SER A 48 7.56 17.12 -4.78
CA SER A 48 6.21 17.70 -4.61
C SER A 48 5.10 16.64 -4.70
N THR A 49 5.23 15.70 -5.64
CA THR A 49 4.28 14.60 -5.79
C THR A 49 4.34 13.66 -4.59
N ALA A 50 5.54 13.31 -4.13
CA ALA A 50 5.73 12.51 -2.93
C ALA A 50 5.09 13.15 -1.68
N GLU A 51 5.31 14.46 -1.49
CA GLU A 51 4.78 15.22 -0.36
C GLU A 51 3.26 15.34 -0.42
N SER A 52 2.67 15.64 -1.58
CA SER A 52 1.22 15.68 -1.74
C SER A 52 0.60 14.33 -1.40
N ILE A 53 1.17 13.23 -1.90
CA ILE A 53 0.66 11.89 -1.61
C ILE A 53 0.81 11.56 -0.12
N LYS A 54 1.92 11.96 0.52
CA LYS A 54 2.19 11.68 1.93
C LYS A 54 1.31 12.48 2.89
N ILE A 55 1.10 13.77 2.61
CA ILE A 55 0.42 14.71 3.52
C ILE A 55 -1.09 14.74 3.22
N ASN A 56 -1.45 14.83 1.94
CA ASN A 56 -2.85 15.01 1.53
C ASN A 56 -3.53 13.68 1.17
N HIS A 57 -2.78 12.57 1.11
CA HIS A 57 -3.27 11.29 0.59
C HIS A 57 -3.85 11.39 -0.83
N LEU A 58 -3.35 12.35 -1.62
CA LEU A 58 -3.79 12.65 -2.97
C LEU A 58 -2.60 12.95 -3.89
N ASN A 59 -2.72 12.54 -5.15
CA ASN A 59 -1.81 12.97 -6.21
C ASN A 59 -2.42 14.21 -6.88
N ASN A 60 -1.96 15.40 -6.51
CA ASN A 60 -2.50 16.66 -7.05
C ASN A 60 -1.82 17.09 -8.36
N PHE A 61 -0.82 16.35 -8.85
CA PHE A 61 0.00 16.75 -9.98
C PHE A 61 -0.24 15.91 -11.25
N PHE A 62 -0.87 14.73 -11.12
CA PHE A 62 -1.11 13.78 -12.21
C PHE A 62 -2.51 13.17 -12.16
#